data_AF-A0A159Z6F6-F1
#
_entry.id   AF-A0A159Z6F6-F1
#
_cell.length_a   1.000
_cell.length_b   1.000
_cell.length_c   1.000
_cell.angle_alpha   90.00
_cell.angle_beta   90.00
_cell.angle_gamma   90.00
#
_symmetry.space_group_name_H-M   'P 1'
#
loop_
_entity.id
_entity.type
_entity.pdbx_description
1 polymer ?
#
loop_
_entity_poly.entity_id
_entity_poly.type
_entity_poly.pdbx_seq_one_letter_code
_entity_poly.pdbx_strand_id
1 'polypeptide(L)'
;MKRLTCPIALSLTTLLLTSAASAEDLNIFGWANEMPDAVLEDFEAETGISVTFDTFDSNEAMIAKLEAGASGYDLVNPSQYAVQILKNRGLVDELDHARIDTLANIGESFTKVSYDTGNVYSIPYVWGTTGLAYNKSCVIEPISSWKALFDPQ
;
A
#
# COMPACT_ATOMS: atom_id res chain seq x y z
N MET A 1 -7.51 53.05 62.78
CA MET A 1 -8.50 52.11 62.19
C MET A 1 -7.78 51.21 61.21
N LYS A 2 -7.59 49.93 61.54
CA LYS A 2 -6.81 48.96 60.76
C LYS A 2 -7.60 48.54 59.52
N ARG A 3 -7.05 48.72 58.32
CA ARG A 3 -7.62 48.21 57.07
C ARG A 3 -7.09 46.78 56.85
N LEU A 4 -7.99 45.81 56.84
CA LEU A 4 -7.73 44.42 56.48
C LEU A 4 -7.89 44.28 54.96
N THR A 5 -6.83 43.92 54.26
CA THR A 5 -6.87 43.54 52.85
C THR A 5 -6.56 42.05 52.73
N CYS A 6 -7.54 41.28 52.26
CA CYS A 6 -7.46 39.85 51.98
C CYS A 6 -6.97 39.67 50.53
N PRO A 7 -5.86 38.95 50.25
CA PRO A 7 -5.48 38.63 48.88
C PRO A 7 -6.20 37.35 48.45
N ILE A 8 -7.07 37.47 47.46
CA ILE A 8 -7.68 36.33 46.75
C ILE A 8 -6.60 35.80 45.79
N ALA A 9 -6.06 34.62 46.09
CA ALA A 9 -5.15 33.91 45.20
C ALA A 9 -5.95 33.21 44.09
N LEU A 10 -5.84 33.73 42.87
CA LEU A 10 -6.43 33.14 41.67
C LEU A 10 -5.43 32.11 41.10
N SER A 11 -5.61 30.83 41.44
CA SER A 11 -4.82 29.73 40.88
C SER A 11 -5.27 29.46 39.44
N LEU A 12 -4.42 29.83 38.48
CA LEU A 12 -4.62 29.58 37.06
C LEU A 12 -4.18 28.14 36.74
N THR A 13 -5.14 27.21 36.74
CA THR A 13 -4.89 25.83 36.33
C THR A 13 -4.80 25.78 34.81
N THR A 14 -3.59 25.78 34.27
CA THR A 14 -3.32 25.61 32.84
C THR A 14 -3.68 24.19 32.44
N LEU A 15 -4.85 24.01 31.81
CA LEU A 15 -5.25 22.75 31.20
C LEU A 15 -4.36 22.53 29.98
N LEU A 16 -3.40 21.60 30.08
CA LEU A 16 -2.67 21.10 28.91
C LEU A 16 -3.69 20.37 28.02
N LEU A 17 -4.15 21.04 26.96
CA LEU A 17 -4.72 20.35 25.81
C LEU A 17 -3.55 19.65 25.10
N THR A 18 -3.29 18.41 25.48
CA THR A 18 -2.63 17.47 24.56
C THR A 18 -3.57 17.30 23.38
N SER A 19 -3.23 17.88 22.22
CA SER A 19 -3.87 17.49 20.97
C SER A 19 -3.58 16.01 20.78
N ALA A 20 -4.57 15.16 21.03
CA ALA A 20 -4.54 13.82 20.45
C ALA A 20 -4.42 14.06 18.95
N ALA A 21 -3.26 13.71 18.38
CA ALA A 21 -3.14 13.59 16.95
C ALA A 21 -4.26 12.63 16.54
N SER A 22 -5.22 13.12 15.76
CA SER A 22 -6.20 12.24 15.14
C SER A 22 -5.39 11.33 14.23
N ALA A 23 -5.24 10.06 14.60
CA ALA A 23 -4.72 9.09 13.66
C ALA A 23 -5.71 9.07 12.49
N GLU A 24 -5.25 9.50 11.31
CA GLU A 24 -6.04 9.34 10.08
C GLU A 24 -5.99 7.86 9.72
N ASP A 25 -7.14 7.27 9.36
CA ASP A 25 -7.22 5.89 8.92
C ASP A 25 -6.48 5.73 7.57
N LEU A 26 -5.83 4.58 7.37
CA LEU A 26 -5.18 4.21 6.12
C LEU A 26 -6.04 3.19 5.36
N ASN A 27 -6.45 3.52 4.14
CA ASN A 27 -7.29 2.67 3.30
C ASN A 27 -6.47 2.10 2.14
N ILE A 28 -6.34 0.77 2.11
CA ILE A 28 -5.55 0.04 1.11
C ILE A 28 -6.49 -0.81 0.25
N PHE A 29 -6.27 -0.81 -1.06
CA PHE A 29 -6.95 -1.69 -2.00
C PHE A 29 -5.95 -2.61 -2.70
N GLY A 30 -5.97 -3.92 -2.41
CA GLY A 30 -4.94 -4.84 -2.88
C GLY A 30 -5.44 -6.23 -3.26
N TRP A 31 -4.51 -7.08 -3.69
CA TRP A 31 -4.80 -8.49 -3.93
C TRP A 31 -5.08 -9.22 -2.62
N ALA A 32 -6.09 -10.09 -2.64
CA ALA A 32 -6.36 -10.98 -1.52
C ALA A 32 -5.11 -11.84 -1.22
N ASN A 33 -4.80 -12.00 0.07
CA ASN A 33 -3.72 -12.86 0.57
C ASN A 33 -2.29 -12.43 0.21
N GLU A 34 -2.06 -11.24 -0.36
CA GLU A 34 -0.71 -10.73 -0.63
C GLU A 34 -0.11 -9.91 0.54
N MET A 35 -0.94 -9.38 1.43
CA MET A 35 -0.50 -8.72 2.66
C MET A 35 -0.76 -9.64 3.85
N PRO A 36 0.27 -10.06 4.61
CA PRO A 36 0.05 -10.81 5.84
C PRO A 36 -0.64 -9.95 6.90
N ASP A 37 -1.67 -10.47 7.56
CA ASP A 37 -2.42 -9.76 8.61
C ASP A 37 -1.48 -9.22 9.72
N ALA A 38 -0.46 -10.00 10.09
CA ALA A 38 0.53 -9.60 11.09
C ALA A 38 1.27 -8.29 10.73
N VAL A 39 1.50 -8.02 9.44
CA VAL A 39 2.13 -6.75 9.01
C VAL A 39 1.21 -5.57 9.24
N LEU A 40 -0.09 -5.75 9.02
CA LEU A 40 -1.11 -4.73 9.27
C LEU A 40 -1.24 -4.49 10.77
N GLU A 41 -1.36 -5.56 11.56
CA GLU A 41 -1.46 -5.50 13.03
C GLU A 41 -0.24 -4.82 13.66
N ASP A 42 0.98 -5.19 13.23
CA ASP A 42 2.22 -4.57 13.72
C ASP A 42 2.25 -3.07 13.36
N PHE A 43 1.84 -2.69 12.14
CA PHE A 43 1.76 -1.29 11.72
C PHE A 43 0.74 -0.49 12.56
N GLU A 44 -0.46 -1.03 12.77
CA GLU A 44 -1.48 -0.39 13.61
C GLU A 44 -0.98 -0.22 15.05
N ALA A 45 -0.30 -1.23 15.60
CA ALA A 45 0.24 -1.18 16.96
C ALA A 45 1.38 -0.18 17.12
N GLU A 46 2.27 -0.06 16.13
CA GLU A 46 3.41 0.85 16.16
C GLU A 46 3.02 2.32 15.95
N THR A 47 2.03 2.57 15.09
CA THR A 47 1.69 3.92 14.64
C THR A 47 0.40 4.48 15.27
N GLY A 48 -0.49 3.60 15.74
CA GLY A 48 -1.83 3.96 16.17
C GLY A 48 -2.78 4.32 15.03
N ILE A 49 -2.38 4.14 13.78
CA ILE A 49 -3.19 4.35 12.57
C ILE A 49 -4.01 3.10 12.32
N SER A 50 -5.33 3.22 12.17
CA SER A 50 -6.15 2.08 11.76
C SER A 50 -5.99 1.81 10.27
N VAL A 51 -5.98 0.54 9.87
CA VAL A 51 -5.86 0.12 8.48
C VAL A 51 -7.11 -0.61 8.03
N THR A 52 -7.74 -0.10 6.96
CA THR A 52 -8.76 -0.86 6.21
C THR A 52 -8.12 -1.45 4.96
N PHE A 53 -8.18 -2.77 4.81
CA PHE A 53 -7.67 -3.46 3.62
C PHE A 53 -8.83 -4.08 2.83
N ASP A 54 -9.16 -3.47 1.70
CA ASP A 54 -10.09 -4.00 0.73
C ASP A 54 -9.38 -4.86 -0.32
N THR A 55 -10.06 -5.91 -0.80
CA THR A 55 -9.49 -6.82 -1.80
C THR A 55 -10.14 -6.70 -3.17
N PHE A 56 -9.35 -6.90 -4.22
CA PHE A 56 -9.84 -7.15 -5.59
C PHE A 56 -9.31 -8.48 -6.15
N ASP A 57 -9.96 -8.97 -7.21
CA ASP A 57 -9.67 -10.24 -7.88
C ASP A 57 -9.07 -10.08 -9.29
N SER A 58 -9.03 -8.86 -9.81
CA SER A 58 -8.48 -8.50 -11.11
C SER A 58 -8.07 -7.03 -11.14
N ASN A 59 -7.03 -6.70 -11.91
CA ASN A 59 -6.67 -5.30 -12.14
C ASN A 59 -7.82 -4.56 -12.84
N GLU A 60 -8.58 -5.24 -13.70
CA GLU A 60 -9.71 -4.66 -14.44
C GLU A 60 -10.82 -4.20 -13.48
N ALA A 61 -11.19 -5.04 -12.51
CA ALA A 61 -12.16 -4.65 -11.48
C ALA A 61 -11.65 -3.49 -10.63
N MET A 62 -10.37 -3.50 -10.26
CA MET A 62 -9.74 -2.42 -9.51
C MET A 62 -9.77 -1.10 -10.29
N ILE A 63 -9.32 -1.09 -11.54
CA ILE A 63 -9.31 0.10 -12.40
C ILE A 63 -10.72 0.64 -12.58
N ALA A 64 -11.70 -0.21 -12.89
CA ALA A 64 -13.08 0.21 -13.07
C ALA A 64 -13.67 0.86 -11.81
N LYS A 65 -13.31 0.35 -10.62
CA LYS A 65 -13.75 0.92 -9.35
C LYS A 65 -13.15 2.31 -9.12
N LEU A 66 -11.85 2.50 -9.37
CA LEU A 66 -11.20 3.80 -9.25
C LEU A 66 -11.74 4.81 -10.26
N GLU A 67 -11.95 4.40 -11.52
CA GLU A 67 -12.54 5.24 -12.57
C GLU A 67 -13.98 5.68 -12.26
N ALA A 68 -14.74 4.84 -11.56
CA ALA A 68 -16.08 5.19 -11.10
C ALA A 68 -16.09 6.24 -9.98
N GLY A 69 -14.92 6.70 -9.53
CA GLY A 69 -14.77 7.74 -8.52
C GLY A 69 -14.60 7.21 -7.09
N ALA A 70 -14.20 5.95 -6.92
CA ALA A 70 -13.83 5.44 -5.60
C ALA A 70 -12.49 6.05 -5.15
N SER A 71 -12.55 7.24 -4.54
CA SER A 71 -11.38 8.02 -4.11
C SER A 71 -11.03 7.84 -2.63
N GLY A 72 -11.63 6.88 -1.93
CA GLY A 72 -11.40 6.64 -0.51
C GLY A 72 -10.18 5.77 -0.20
N TYR A 73 -9.33 5.48 -1.18
CA TYR A 73 -8.14 4.65 -1.01
C TYR A 73 -6.88 5.51 -1.06
N ASP A 74 -6.02 5.31 -0.08
CA ASP A 74 -4.72 5.98 0.04
C ASP A 74 -3.63 5.20 -0.71
N LEU A 75 -3.75 3.87 -0.75
CA LEU A 75 -2.84 2.98 -1.46
C LEU A 75 -3.59 1.94 -2.29
N VAL A 76 -3.03 1.61 -3.45
CA VAL A 76 -3.48 0.50 -4.29
C VAL A 76 -2.28 -0.40 -4.63
N ASN A 77 -2.48 -1.72 -4.66
CA ASN A 77 -1.46 -2.71 -5.01
C ASN A 77 -1.73 -3.34 -6.41
N PRO A 78 -1.55 -2.60 -7.52
CA PRO A 78 -1.80 -3.10 -8.88
C PRO A 78 -0.64 -3.95 -9.42
N SER A 79 -0.89 -4.77 -10.43
CA SER A 79 0.20 -5.37 -11.23
C SER A 79 0.88 -4.32 -12.15
N GLN A 80 2.09 -4.63 -12.64
CA GLN A 80 2.92 -3.70 -13.42
C GLN A 80 2.22 -2.99 -14.59
N TYR A 81 1.37 -3.67 -15.36
CA TYR A 81 0.71 -3.05 -16.52
C TYR A 81 -0.39 -2.09 -16.10
N ALA A 82 -1.01 -2.34 -14.95
CA ALA A 82 -2.06 -1.50 -14.41
C ALA A 82 -1.49 -0.19 -13.86
N VAL A 83 -0.28 -0.18 -13.30
CA VAL A 83 0.44 1.08 -12.95
C VAL A 83 0.49 2.04 -14.14
N GLN A 84 0.89 1.52 -15.32
CA GLN A 84 0.97 2.32 -16.54
C GLN A 84 -0.41 2.87 -16.98
N ILE A 85 -1.49 2.14 -16.74
CA ILE A 85 -2.86 2.60 -17.03
C ILE A 85 -3.30 3.66 -16.02
N LEU A 86 -3.12 3.40 -14.73
CA LEU A 86 -3.52 4.29 -13.64
C LEU A 86 -2.86 5.66 -13.78
N LYS A 87 -1.54 5.71 -14.01
CA LYS A 87 -0.83 6.99 -14.19
C LYS A 87 -1.30 7.74 -15.45
N ASN A 88 -1.51 7.02 -16.56
CA ASN A 88 -1.95 7.63 -17.82
C ASN A 88 -3.38 8.19 -17.73
N ARG A 89 -4.19 7.67 -16.82
CA ARG A 89 -5.56 8.11 -16.56
C ARG A 89 -5.66 9.10 -15.40
N GLY A 90 -4.55 9.44 -14.75
CA GLY A 90 -4.53 10.35 -13.60
C GLY A 90 -5.27 9.80 -12.38
N LEU A 91 -5.22 8.47 -12.19
CA LEU A 91 -5.88 7.77 -11.08
C LEU A 91 -4.95 7.52 -9.88
N VAL A 92 -3.68 7.90 -9.99
CA VAL A 92 -2.65 7.82 -8.93
C VAL A 92 -1.76 9.06 -9.01
N ASP A 93 -1.26 9.48 -7.86
CA ASP A 93 -0.37 10.64 -7.73
C ASP A 93 1.11 10.24 -7.80
N GLU A 94 1.96 11.25 -8.06
CA GLU A 94 3.40 11.09 -7.94
C GLU A 94 3.81 10.91 -6.47
N LEU A 95 4.73 9.99 -6.23
CA LEU A 95 5.25 9.73 -4.89
C LEU A 95 6.25 10.82 -4.49
N ASP A 96 6.05 11.40 -3.31
CA ASP A 96 7.07 12.26 -2.69
C ASP A 96 8.19 11.39 -2.10
N HIS A 97 9.24 11.18 -2.90
CA HIS A 97 10.40 10.36 -2.51
C HIS A 97 11.13 10.89 -1.28
N ALA A 98 11.00 12.18 -0.95
CA ALA A 98 11.61 12.73 0.26
C ALA A 98 10.96 12.20 1.55
N ARG A 99 9.78 11.56 1.44
CA ARG A 99 9.05 10.94 2.56
C ARG A 99 9.23 9.43 2.64
N ILE A 100 10.05 8.84 1.77
CA ILE A 100 10.24 7.39 1.66
C ILE A 100 11.72 7.05 1.89
N ASP A 101 12.09 6.89 3.15
CA ASP A 101 13.48 6.63 3.57
C ASP A 101 14.04 5.29 3.04
N THR A 102 13.15 4.37 2.67
CA THR A 102 13.49 2.99 2.30
C THR A 102 13.68 2.78 0.80
N LEU A 103 13.59 3.82 -0.04
CA LEU A 103 13.79 3.69 -1.50
C LEU A 103 15.15 3.10 -1.86
N ALA A 104 16.19 3.42 -1.08
CA ALA A 104 17.54 2.89 -1.28
C ALA A 104 17.63 1.36 -1.07
N ASN A 105 16.63 0.73 -0.45
CA ASN A 105 16.58 -0.73 -0.24
C ASN A 105 16.09 -1.48 -1.48
N ILE A 106 15.57 -0.77 -2.49
CA ILE A 106 15.03 -1.37 -3.71
C ILE A 106 16.19 -1.77 -4.64
N GLY A 107 16.17 -3.01 -5.13
CA GLY A 107 17.15 -3.48 -6.09
C GLY A 107 17.14 -2.67 -7.40
N GLU A 108 18.31 -2.38 -7.95
CA GLU A 108 18.47 -1.48 -9.11
C GLU A 108 17.58 -1.86 -10.31
N SER A 109 17.39 -3.16 -10.56
CA SER A 109 16.52 -3.67 -11.63
C SER A 109 15.06 -3.22 -11.50
N PHE A 110 14.58 -2.98 -10.29
CA PHE A 110 13.21 -2.56 -10.00
C PHE A 110 13.02 -1.03 -10.03
N THR A 111 14.12 -0.27 -10.08
CA THR A 111 14.09 1.19 -10.26
C THR A 111 14.07 1.63 -11.72
N LYS A 112 14.45 0.72 -12.63
CA LYS A 112 14.59 0.97 -14.07
C LYS A 112 13.51 0.28 -14.90
N VAL A 113 12.37 -0.03 -14.28
CA VAL A 113 11.25 -0.69 -14.94
C VAL A 113 10.62 0.20 -16.00
N SER A 114 10.22 -0.40 -17.13
CA SER A 114 9.73 0.34 -18.30
C SER A 114 8.36 1.00 -18.07
N TYR A 115 7.56 0.46 -17.15
CA TYR A 115 6.24 0.98 -16.83
C TYR A 115 6.26 2.14 -15.83
N ASP A 116 7.37 2.36 -15.11
CA ASP A 116 7.53 3.46 -14.15
C ASP A 116 9.01 3.70 -13.82
N THR A 117 9.76 4.23 -14.79
CA THR A 117 11.21 4.45 -14.61
C THR A 117 11.46 5.50 -13.53
N GLY A 118 12.26 5.13 -12.54
CA GLY A 118 12.55 5.96 -11.38
C GLY A 118 11.53 5.84 -10.25
N ASN A 119 10.56 4.91 -10.32
CA ASN A 119 9.54 4.72 -9.28
C ASN A 119 8.74 6.00 -8.96
N VAL A 120 8.39 6.77 -9.99
CA VAL A 120 7.72 8.07 -9.82
C VAL A 120 6.30 7.89 -9.26
N TYR A 121 5.60 6.83 -9.67
CA TYR A 121 4.22 6.55 -9.25
C TYR A 121 4.07 5.28 -8.41
N SER A 122 5.09 4.42 -8.35
CA SER A 122 4.96 3.08 -7.77
C SER A 122 6.22 2.58 -7.07
N ILE A 123 6.02 1.88 -5.96
CA ILE A 123 7.06 1.14 -5.22
C ILE A 123 6.85 -0.37 -5.46
N PRO A 124 7.89 -1.13 -5.82
CA PRO A 124 7.77 -2.58 -5.95
C PRO A 124 7.50 -3.24 -4.60
N TYR A 125 6.44 -4.05 -4.52
CA TYR A 125 6.09 -4.83 -3.33
C TYR A 125 6.56 -6.28 -3.43
N VAL A 126 5.95 -7.04 -4.34
CA VAL A 126 6.31 -8.42 -4.67
C VAL A 126 6.47 -8.56 -6.19
N TRP A 127 7.39 -9.43 -6.61
CA TRP A 127 7.59 -9.77 -8.01
C TRP A 127 7.73 -11.27 -8.19
N GLY A 128 7.43 -11.74 -9.39
CA GLY A 128 7.58 -13.14 -9.75
C GLY A 128 7.39 -13.35 -11.23
N THR A 129 7.34 -14.63 -11.62
CA THR A 129 7.09 -15.04 -13.00
C THR A 129 5.90 -15.97 -13.04
N THR A 130 5.02 -15.77 -14.01
CA THR A 130 4.03 -16.80 -14.37
C THR A 130 4.76 -17.96 -15.02
N GLY A 131 4.62 -19.15 -14.44
CA GLY A 131 5.28 -20.37 -14.91
C GLY A 131 4.32 -21.56 -14.94
N LEU A 132 4.88 -22.74 -15.18
CA LEU A 132 4.13 -23.99 -15.21
C LEU A 132 4.41 -24.79 -13.94
N ALA A 133 3.38 -24.95 -13.11
CA ALA A 133 3.37 -25.94 -12.04
C ALA A 133 2.71 -27.22 -12.55
N TYR A 134 3.39 -28.36 -12.42
CA TYR A 134 2.88 -29.66 -12.88
C TYR A 134 3.24 -30.79 -11.91
N ASN A 135 2.39 -31.81 -11.87
CA ASN A 135 2.66 -33.03 -11.12
C ASN A 135 3.65 -33.92 -11.89
N LYS A 136 4.86 -34.09 -11.34
CA LYS A 136 5.92 -34.91 -11.96
C LYS A 136 5.51 -36.35 -12.21
N SER A 137 4.60 -36.91 -11.39
CA SER A 137 4.11 -38.28 -11.55
C SER A 137 3.12 -38.44 -12.72
N CYS A 138 2.60 -37.33 -13.26
CA CYS A 138 1.64 -37.32 -14.36
C CYS A 138 2.28 -37.00 -15.71
N VAL A 139 3.61 -36.82 -15.77
CA VAL A 139 4.33 -36.53 -17.01
C VAL A 139 5.47 -37.53 -17.21
N ILE A 140 5.69 -37.91 -18.47
CA ILE A 140 6.77 -38.84 -18.83
C ILE A 140 8.12 -38.10 -18.80
N GLU A 141 8.14 -36.88 -19.33
CA GLU A 141 9.34 -36.03 -19.41
C GLU A 141 9.11 -34.67 -18.72
N PRO A 142 10.16 -34.02 -18.19
CA PRO A 142 10.05 -32.71 -17.59
C PRO A 142 9.49 -31.65 -18.56
N ILE A 143 8.45 -30.93 -18.12
CA ILE A 143 7.93 -29.79 -18.89
C ILE A 143 8.94 -28.65 -18.82
N SER A 144 9.43 -28.24 -19.99
CA SER A 144 10.41 -27.15 -20.18
C SER A 144 9.93 -26.06 -21.14
N SER A 145 8.70 -26.17 -21.68
CA SER A 145 8.15 -25.24 -22.65
C SER A 145 6.63 -25.07 -22.51
N TRP A 146 6.15 -23.86 -22.77
CA TRP A 146 4.72 -23.52 -22.87
C TRP A 146 3.98 -24.34 -23.92
N LYS A 147 4.70 -24.93 -24.89
CA LYS A 147 4.12 -25.86 -25.87
C LYS A 147 3.33 -26.98 -25.19
N ALA A 148 3.76 -27.44 -24.01
CA ALA A 148 3.10 -28.52 -23.29
C ALA A 148 1.64 -28.21 -22.90
N LEU A 149 1.23 -26.93 -22.80
CA LEU A 149 -0.18 -26.57 -22.55
C LEU A 149 -1.07 -26.73 -23.78
N PHE A 150 -0.47 -26.66 -24.97
CA PHE A 150 -1.17 -26.67 -26.26
C PHE A 150 -0.92 -27.96 -27.04
N ASP A 151 -0.13 -28.88 -26.49
CA ASP A 151 0.05 -30.20 -27.06
C ASP A 151 -1.18 -31.04 -26.71
N PRO A 152 -1.97 -31.49 -27.71
CA PRO A 152 -3.14 -32.31 -27.46
C PRO A 152 -2.79 -33.75 -27.03
N GLN A 153 -1.51 -34.13 -27.11
CA GLN A 153 -0.99 -35.46 -26.73
C GLN A 153 -0.42 -35.47 -25.31
#